data_AF-A0A1B6LND7-F1
#
_entry.id   AF-A0A1B6LND7-F1
#
_cell.length_a   1.000
_cell.length_b   1.000
_cell.length_c   1.000
_cell.angle_alpha   90.00
_cell.angle_beta   90.00
_cell.angle_gamma   90.00
#
_symmetry.space_group_name_H-M   'P 1'
#
loop_
_entity.id
_entity.type
_entity.pdbx_description
1 polymer ?
#
loop_
_entity_poly.entity_id
_entity_poly.type
_entity_poly.pdbx_seq_one_letter_code
_entity_poly.pdbx_strand_id
1 'polypeptide(L)'
;NVLSIGLDNLILMVMANGKYIVKSGTDFRSLSKINLQFTKDLKEQTIQEVNVTSQIKEDPILKSILKEYSDTMERESDKQLVILSELVDARINMLWRAETGLGSWLCDVVLSATAADLVLLNAGMLKANRVFPAGPFTQQHLAALLPIDRGIVVLNVTGQTVLEMLENAVSSYPELDGRFGLVAGVRFSFNPRARAGHRVSPDQVRVGAARLELHRYYKLATRVYLHRGHDDYTMLREAPIFEEDAGFCFTLQMIVQSYFETLQKISNHWLKFFHLKTPLLQHHLCPFEETGLIMLSPKTDKRINPCDEERTSTEL
;
A
#
# COMPACT_ATOMS: atom_id res chain seq x y z
N ASN A 1 22.00 -2.90 -39.26
CA ASN A 1 22.04 -4.12 -38.41
C ASN A 1 22.43 -3.79 -36.96
N VAL A 2 21.72 -2.88 -36.31
CA VAL A 2 21.89 -2.59 -34.87
C VAL A 2 20.51 -2.68 -34.22
N LEU A 3 20.39 -3.50 -33.18
CA LEU A 3 19.17 -3.67 -32.41
C LEU A 3 19.38 -3.06 -31.02
N SER A 4 18.60 -2.04 -30.67
CA SER A 4 18.57 -1.46 -29.33
C SER A 4 17.45 -2.11 -28.54
N ILE A 5 17.76 -2.70 -27.39
CA ILE A 5 16.79 -3.41 -26.53
C ILE A 5 16.79 -2.84 -25.11
N GLY A 6 15.66 -2.89 -24.42
CA GLY A 6 15.52 -2.53 -23.01
C GLY A 6 14.53 -3.45 -22.31
N LEU A 7 14.84 -3.88 -21.07
CA LEU A 7 13.93 -4.44 -20.05
C LEU A 7 14.71 -4.88 -18.78
N ASP A 8 15.87 -5.53 -18.92
CA ASP A 8 16.71 -5.95 -17.77
C ASP A 8 17.83 -4.95 -17.44
N ASN A 9 18.35 -4.95 -16.22
CA ASN A 9 19.25 -3.90 -15.72
C ASN A 9 20.72 -3.96 -16.19
N LEU A 10 21.03 -4.81 -17.18
CA LEU A 10 22.40 -5.12 -17.59
C LEU A 10 22.88 -4.25 -18.76
N ILE A 11 24.15 -3.84 -18.69
CA ILE A 11 24.88 -3.31 -19.84
C ILE A 11 25.32 -4.50 -20.69
N LEU A 12 24.95 -4.50 -21.96
CA LEU A 12 25.20 -5.62 -22.87
C LEU A 12 25.64 -5.09 -24.24
N MET A 13 26.81 -5.54 -24.69
CA MET A 13 27.33 -5.32 -26.03
C MET A 13 27.71 -6.67 -26.63
N VAL A 14 26.86 -7.21 -27.50
CA VAL A 14 27.07 -8.56 -28.08
C VAL A 14 26.77 -8.54 -29.56
N MET A 15 27.61 -9.25 -30.31
CA MET A 15 27.37 -9.57 -31.72
C MET A 15 26.66 -10.90 -31.85
N ALA A 16 25.46 -10.89 -32.44
CA ALA A 16 24.69 -12.09 -32.73
C ALA A 16 24.22 -12.08 -34.19
N ASN A 17 24.56 -13.12 -34.96
CA ASN A 17 24.16 -13.29 -36.37
C ASN A 17 24.43 -12.06 -37.27
N GLY A 18 25.60 -11.42 -37.11
CA GLY A 18 25.96 -10.23 -37.90
C GLY A 18 25.20 -8.95 -37.50
N LYS A 19 24.52 -8.94 -36.35
CA LYS A 19 23.81 -7.78 -35.79
C LYS A 19 24.39 -7.41 -34.44
N TYR A 20 24.63 -6.12 -34.23
CA TYR A 20 25.06 -5.58 -32.94
C TYR A 20 23.84 -5.38 -32.04
N ILE A 21 23.88 -5.97 -30.85
CA ILE A 21 22.89 -5.76 -29.80
C ILE A 21 23.55 -4.88 -28.74
N VAL A 22 22.98 -3.69 -28.52
CA VAL A 22 23.51 -2.70 -27.57
C VAL A 22 22.44 -2.37 -26.54
N LYS A 23 22.85 -2.33 -25.27
CA LYS A 23 21.99 -2.05 -24.12
C LYS A 23 22.70 -1.15 -23.11
N SER A 24 22.08 -0.02 -22.78
CA SER A 24 22.66 1.08 -22.01
C SER A 24 22.19 1.08 -20.54
N GLY A 25 22.48 0.03 -19.77
CA GLY A 25 22.31 0.02 -18.31
C GLY A 25 20.93 0.48 -17.79
N THR A 26 20.92 1.12 -16.61
CA THR A 26 19.72 1.66 -15.93
C THR A 26 19.97 3.01 -15.29
N ASP A 27 18.88 3.70 -14.91
CA ASP A 27 18.88 4.96 -14.18
C ASP A 27 19.70 6.08 -14.83
N PHE A 28 19.88 6.01 -16.15
CA PHE A 28 20.65 6.97 -16.94
C PHE A 28 22.09 7.20 -16.45
N ARG A 29 22.67 6.24 -15.71
CA ARG A 29 24.07 6.34 -15.22
C ARG A 29 25.11 6.16 -16.32
N SER A 30 24.72 5.53 -17.42
CA SER A 30 25.56 5.22 -18.57
C SER A 30 24.79 5.43 -19.87
N LEU A 31 25.43 5.98 -20.88
CA LEU A 31 24.90 6.17 -22.22
C LEU A 31 25.77 5.39 -23.22
N SER A 32 25.17 4.70 -24.19
CA SER A 32 25.94 4.10 -25.30
C SER A 32 25.98 5.05 -26.48
N LYS A 33 27.17 5.51 -26.86
CA LYS A 33 27.41 6.28 -28.09
C LYS A 33 27.80 5.33 -29.21
N ILE A 34 26.94 5.20 -30.21
CA ILE A 34 27.14 4.34 -31.37
C ILE A 34 27.45 5.23 -32.57
N ASN A 35 28.68 5.19 -33.07
CA ASN A 35 29.08 5.82 -34.32
C ASN A 35 29.09 4.76 -35.42
N LEU A 36 28.32 5.00 -36.48
CA LEU A 36 28.25 4.12 -37.65
C LEU A 36 28.70 4.91 -38.89
N GLN A 37 29.66 4.39 -39.64
CA GLN A 37 30.07 4.96 -40.92
C GLN A 37 29.60 4.07 -42.08
N PHE A 38 28.92 4.68 -43.05
CA PHE A 38 28.39 4.01 -44.23
C PHE A 38 29.01 4.59 -45.50
N THR A 39 29.30 3.74 -46.49
CA THR A 39 29.64 4.16 -47.86
C THR A 39 28.61 3.64 -48.86
N LYS A 40 28.44 2.33 -48.95
CA LYS A 40 27.30 1.62 -49.61
C LYS A 40 26.76 0.54 -48.67
N ASP A 41 27.67 -0.16 -47.99
CA ASP A 41 27.43 -1.00 -46.81
C ASP A 41 28.07 -0.36 -45.57
N LEU A 42 27.80 -0.91 -44.39
CA LEU A 42 28.42 -0.48 -43.13
C LEU A 42 29.93 -0.75 -43.19
N LYS A 43 30.74 0.31 -43.11
CA LYS A 43 32.20 0.25 -43.25
C LYS A 43 32.90 0.12 -41.91
N GLU A 44 32.45 0.88 -40.92
CA GLU A 44 33.08 0.93 -39.60
C GLU A 44 32.03 1.26 -38.54
N GLN A 45 32.24 0.72 -37.33
CA GLN A 45 31.45 1.12 -36.18
C GLN A 45 32.32 1.25 -34.94
N THR A 46 31.97 2.21 -34.10
CA THR A 46 32.55 2.37 -32.78
C THR A 46 31.41 2.53 -31.79
N ILE A 47 31.38 1.65 -30.80
CA ILE A 47 30.41 1.71 -29.69
C ILE A 47 31.22 2.07 -28.45
N GLN A 48 30.87 3.18 -27.81
CA GLN A 48 31.53 3.68 -26.60
C GLN A 48 30.50 3.84 -25.49
N GLU A 49 30.83 3.34 -24.31
CA GLU A 49 30.08 3.66 -23.11
C GLU A 49 30.53 5.03 -22.57
N VAL A 50 29.56 5.86 -22.23
CA VAL A 50 29.77 7.18 -21.64
C VAL A 50 29.09 7.18 -20.27
N ASN A 51 29.90 7.17 -19.21
CA ASN A 51 29.40 7.28 -17.84
C ASN A 51 28.93 8.71 -17.56
N VAL A 52 27.68 8.84 -17.13
CA VAL A 52 27.09 10.11 -16.72
C VAL A 52 27.52 10.38 -15.29
N THR A 53 28.52 11.27 -15.14
CA THR A 53 29.08 11.66 -13.85
C THR A 53 29.01 13.17 -13.67
N SER A 54 29.26 13.64 -12.44
CA SER A 54 29.31 15.08 -12.11
C SER A 54 30.41 15.85 -12.87
N GLN A 55 31.31 15.17 -13.58
CA GLN A 55 32.31 15.79 -14.44
C GLN A 55 31.72 16.37 -15.73
N ILE A 56 30.57 15.85 -16.17
CA ILE A 56 29.85 16.37 -17.34
C ILE A 56 29.00 17.56 -16.87
N LYS A 57 29.26 18.74 -17.44
CA LYS A 57 28.48 19.94 -17.12
C LYS A 57 27.03 19.74 -17.54
N GLU A 58 26.13 20.03 -16.61
CA GLU A 58 24.69 20.09 -16.88
C GLU A 58 24.39 21.18 -17.90
N ASP A 59 23.47 20.88 -18.83
CA ASP A 59 22.96 21.87 -19.77
C ASP A 59 22.13 22.93 -19.01
N PRO A 60 22.43 24.24 -19.18
CA PRO A 60 21.77 25.28 -18.39
C PRO A 60 20.28 25.42 -18.69
N ILE A 61 19.83 25.11 -19.91
CA ILE A 61 18.42 25.18 -20.30
C ILE A 61 17.66 24.04 -19.62
N LEU A 62 18.14 22.80 -19.78
CA LEU A 62 17.55 21.64 -19.12
C LEU A 62 17.58 21.76 -17.60
N LYS A 63 18.66 22.30 -17.03
CA LYS A 63 18.76 22.58 -15.59
C LYS A 63 17.69 23.56 -15.12
N SER A 64 17.41 24.61 -15.90
CA SER A 64 16.37 25.58 -15.54
C SER A 64 14.97 24.98 -15.58
N ILE A 65 14.67 24.16 -16.59
CA ILE A 65 13.41 23.43 -16.71
C ILE A 65 13.27 22.41 -15.57
N LEU A 66 14.31 21.62 -15.30
CA LEU A 66 14.32 20.65 -14.20
C LEU A 66 14.11 21.34 -12.85
N LYS A 67 14.66 22.53 -12.65
CA LYS A 67 14.44 23.32 -11.44
C LYS A 67 12.96 23.68 -11.28
N GLU A 68 12.30 24.18 -12.33
CA GLU A 68 10.86 24.51 -12.26
C GLU A 68 9.98 23.30 -11.89
N TYR A 69 10.25 22.14 -12.49
CA TYR A 69 9.55 20.90 -12.15
C TYR A 69 9.88 20.43 -10.73
N SER A 70 11.15 20.53 -10.31
CA SER A 70 11.59 20.15 -8.95
C SER A 70 10.92 21.04 -7.90
N ASP A 71 10.92 22.36 -8.09
CA ASP A 71 10.28 23.33 -7.20
C ASP A 71 8.75 23.08 -7.11
N THR A 72 8.13 22.59 -8.19
CA THR A 72 6.71 22.21 -8.18
C THR A 72 6.48 20.89 -7.44
N MET A 73 7.32 19.88 -7.67
CA MET A 73 7.25 18.59 -6.98
C MET A 73 7.51 18.73 -5.49
N GLU A 74 8.46 19.59 -5.08
CA GLU A 74 8.76 19.90 -3.68
C GLU A 74 7.55 20.56 -3.00
N ARG A 75 6.96 21.58 -3.64
CA ARG A 75 5.74 22.23 -3.11
C ARG A 75 4.58 21.26 -2.92
N GLU A 76 4.33 20.37 -3.88
CA GLU A 76 3.27 19.36 -3.74
C GLU A 76 3.62 18.29 -2.69
N SER A 77 4.91 17.97 -2.52
CA SER A 77 5.38 17.02 -1.50
C SER A 77 5.24 17.56 -0.08
N ASP A 78 5.48 18.86 0.11
CA ASP A 78 5.36 19.55 1.40
C ASP A 78 3.92 19.89 1.78
N LYS A 79 2.96 19.70 0.85
CA LYS A 79 1.55 19.92 1.11
C LYS A 79 1.09 19.12 2.33
N GLN A 80 0.64 19.85 3.35
CA GLN A 80 0.10 19.25 4.57
C GLN A 80 -1.28 18.64 4.30
N LEU A 81 -1.43 17.36 4.62
CA LEU A 81 -2.68 16.60 4.45
C LEU A 81 -3.52 16.61 5.73
N VAL A 82 -2.87 16.42 6.88
CA VAL A 82 -3.56 16.28 8.18
C VAL A 82 -2.59 16.64 9.31
N ILE A 83 -3.10 16.79 10.54
CA ILE A 83 -2.28 16.90 11.75
C ILE A 83 -2.36 15.58 12.51
N LEU A 84 -1.24 14.95 12.83
CA LEU A 84 -1.21 13.83 13.76
C LEU A 84 -1.32 14.38 15.19
N SER A 85 -2.33 13.89 15.92
CA SER A 85 -2.55 14.24 17.32
C SER A 85 -1.50 13.67 18.27
N GLU A 86 -0.91 12.55 17.86
CA GLU A 86 0.04 11.77 18.62
C GLU A 86 1.07 11.17 17.67
N LEU A 87 2.12 10.60 18.25
CA LEU A 87 3.14 9.88 17.52
C LEU A 87 2.57 8.60 16.90
N VAL A 88 2.85 8.36 15.63
CA VAL A 88 2.39 7.17 14.88
C VAL A 88 3.57 6.29 14.52
N ASP A 89 3.59 5.08 15.07
CA ASP A 89 4.64 4.10 14.81
C ASP A 89 4.37 3.32 13.52
N ALA A 90 5.17 3.59 12.49
CA ALA A 90 5.12 2.93 11.19
C ALA A 90 6.36 2.04 10.95
N ARG A 91 6.97 1.52 12.01
CA ARG A 91 8.09 0.58 11.93
C ARG A 91 7.60 -0.84 11.59
N ILE A 92 8.41 -1.56 10.81
CA ILE A 92 8.08 -2.90 10.32
C ILE A 92 7.83 -3.88 11.47
N ASN A 93 8.62 -3.78 12.55
CA ASN A 93 8.50 -4.65 13.72
C ASN A 93 7.12 -4.58 14.41
N MET A 94 6.41 -3.46 14.28
CA MET A 94 5.06 -3.28 14.81
C MET A 94 4.02 -3.66 13.76
N LEU A 95 4.12 -3.10 12.56
CA LEU A 95 3.12 -3.24 11.50
C LEU A 95 2.93 -4.68 11.02
N TRP A 96 3.99 -5.49 10.99
CA TRP A 96 3.97 -6.84 10.41
C TRP A 96 3.74 -7.95 11.44
N ARG A 97 3.42 -7.59 12.68
CA ARG A 97 3.26 -8.56 13.78
C ARG A 97 1.97 -8.37 14.56
N ALA A 98 1.46 -7.15 14.67
CA ALA A 98 0.31 -6.84 15.48
C ALA A 98 -0.60 -5.82 14.81
N GLU A 99 -1.85 -5.77 15.28
CA GLU A 99 -2.73 -4.66 14.95
C GLU A 99 -2.11 -3.35 15.43
N THR A 100 -2.10 -2.34 14.57
CA THR A 100 -1.62 -1.00 14.86
C THR A 100 -2.69 0.00 14.51
N GLY A 101 -2.72 1.15 15.20
CA GLY A 101 -3.68 2.20 14.87
C GLY A 101 -3.60 2.66 13.42
N LEU A 102 -2.38 2.76 12.87
CA LEU A 102 -2.16 3.12 11.48
C LEU A 102 -2.77 2.11 10.50
N GLY A 103 -2.57 0.82 10.76
CA GLY A 103 -3.14 -0.25 9.94
C GLY A 103 -4.66 -0.28 10.01
N SER A 104 -5.24 -0.18 11.21
CA SER A 104 -6.69 -0.15 11.41
C SER A 104 -7.33 1.06 10.73
N TRP A 105 -6.72 2.25 10.87
CA TRP A 105 -7.19 3.45 10.19
C TRP A 105 -7.17 3.33 8.67
N LEU A 106 -6.08 2.81 8.08
CA LEU A 106 -6.01 2.60 6.62
C LEU A 106 -7.09 1.66 6.13
N CYS A 107 -7.32 0.54 6.84
CA CYS A 107 -8.37 -0.39 6.49
C CYS A 107 -9.77 0.21 6.64
N ASP A 108 -10.00 1.07 7.63
CA ASP A 108 -11.28 1.77 7.81
C ASP A 108 -11.56 2.78 6.69
N VAL A 109 -10.53 3.50 6.27
CA VAL A 109 -10.62 4.41 5.11
C VAL A 109 -11.03 3.62 3.86
N VAL A 110 -10.40 2.48 3.60
CA VAL A 110 -10.78 1.60 2.47
C VAL A 110 -12.19 1.05 2.63
N LEU A 111 -12.57 0.60 3.83
CA LEU A 111 -13.90 0.06 4.11
C LEU A 111 -14.98 1.13 3.82
N SER A 112 -14.74 2.36 4.26
CA SER A 112 -15.66 3.48 4.04
C SER A 112 -15.78 3.89 2.58
N ALA A 113 -14.69 3.80 1.80
CA ALA A 113 -14.66 4.18 0.40
C ALA A 113 -15.24 3.13 -0.55
N THR A 114 -15.21 1.85 -0.16
CA THR A 114 -15.62 0.73 -1.01
C THR A 114 -16.98 0.15 -0.65
N ALA A 115 -17.56 0.51 0.51
CA ALA A 115 -18.79 -0.08 1.03
C ALA A 115 -18.74 -1.63 1.08
N ALA A 116 -17.55 -2.20 1.25
CA ALA A 116 -17.35 -3.63 1.45
C ALA A 116 -17.80 -4.07 2.85
N ASP A 117 -18.04 -5.37 3.05
CA ASP A 117 -18.36 -5.93 4.37
C ASP A 117 -17.10 -6.04 5.23
N LEU A 118 -15.96 -6.34 4.60
CA LEU A 118 -14.66 -6.45 5.24
C LEU A 118 -13.53 -6.01 4.31
N VAL A 119 -12.41 -5.64 4.92
CA VAL A 119 -11.16 -5.28 4.25
C VAL A 119 -10.03 -6.16 4.76
N LEU A 120 -9.17 -6.60 3.85
CA LEU A 120 -7.85 -7.12 4.19
C LEU A 120 -6.78 -6.52 3.29
N LEU A 121 -5.76 -5.95 3.92
CA LEU A 121 -4.54 -5.44 3.28
C LEU A 121 -3.32 -6.13 3.89
N ASN A 122 -2.32 -6.48 3.10
CA ASN A 122 -1.08 -7.05 3.63
C ASN A 122 -0.16 -5.93 4.16
N ALA A 123 0.37 -6.10 5.36
CA ALA A 123 1.19 -5.11 6.05
C ALA A 123 2.49 -4.78 5.28
N GLY A 124 2.96 -5.69 4.43
CA GLY A 124 4.11 -5.53 3.53
C GLY A 124 4.02 -4.35 2.57
N MET A 125 2.82 -3.78 2.39
CA MET A 125 2.64 -2.53 1.64
C MET A 125 3.18 -1.30 2.38
N LEU A 126 3.23 -1.34 3.72
CA LEU A 126 3.69 -0.25 4.58
C LEU A 126 5.19 -0.39 4.82
N LYS A 127 5.98 0.51 4.22
CA LYS A 127 7.45 0.42 4.21
C LYS A 127 8.16 1.66 4.73
N ALA A 128 7.45 2.58 5.40
CA ALA A 128 8.05 3.81 5.93
C ALA A 128 9.23 3.53 6.88
N ASN A 129 9.14 2.42 7.64
CA ASN A 129 10.09 1.95 8.64
C ASN A 129 10.61 3.06 9.57
N ARG A 130 9.70 3.93 10.02
CA ARG A 130 10.01 5.09 10.84
C ARG A 130 8.84 5.39 11.76
N VAL A 131 9.06 6.34 12.66
CA VAL A 131 8.01 6.88 13.52
C VAL A 131 7.68 8.29 13.05
N PHE A 132 6.40 8.57 12.82
CA PHE A 132 5.95 9.91 12.49
C PHE A 132 5.63 10.67 13.79
N PRO A 133 6.26 11.82 14.04
CA PRO A 133 5.96 12.61 15.23
C PRO A 133 4.56 13.20 15.15
N ALA A 134 4.01 13.58 16.31
CA ALA A 134 2.82 14.43 16.34
C ALA A 134 3.09 15.75 15.59
N GLY A 135 2.06 16.29 14.94
CA GLY A 135 2.17 17.49 14.10
C GLY A 135 1.88 17.23 12.62
N PRO A 136 2.39 18.07 11.70
CA PRO A 136 2.03 18.02 10.29
C PRO A 136 2.38 16.68 9.61
N PHE A 137 1.39 16.09 8.96
CA PHE A 137 1.56 14.94 8.07
C PHE A 137 1.41 15.40 6.62
N THR A 138 2.48 15.28 5.83
CA THR A 138 2.57 15.82 4.48
C THR A 138 2.36 14.75 3.41
N GLN A 139 2.22 15.19 2.16
CA GLN A 139 2.18 14.30 0.99
C GLN A 139 3.46 13.45 0.88
N GLN A 140 4.62 14.00 1.24
CA GLN A 140 5.87 13.25 1.31
C GLN A 140 5.81 12.11 2.34
N HIS A 141 5.20 12.35 3.51
CA HIS A 141 5.01 11.32 4.52
C HIS A 141 4.07 10.21 4.03
N LEU A 142 2.98 10.55 3.34
CA LEU A 142 2.07 9.58 2.75
C LEU A 142 2.75 8.74 1.66
N ALA A 143 3.52 9.38 0.78
CA ALA A 143 4.28 8.69 -0.27
C ALA A 143 5.35 7.74 0.32
N ALA A 144 6.00 8.15 1.41
CA ALA A 144 6.94 7.31 2.14
C ALA A 144 6.25 6.12 2.84
N LEU A 145 5.01 6.30 3.29
CA LEU A 145 4.20 5.24 3.90
C LEU A 145 3.71 4.21 2.89
N LEU A 146 3.25 4.68 1.73
CA LEU A 146 2.65 3.88 0.66
C LEU A 146 3.48 3.93 -0.64
N PRO A 147 4.74 3.47 -0.67
CA PRO A 147 5.61 3.67 -1.83
C PRO A 147 5.20 2.86 -3.06
N ILE A 148 4.45 1.76 -2.88
CA ILE A 148 3.99 0.90 -3.97
C ILE A 148 2.47 1.00 -4.06
N ASP A 149 2.03 1.85 -4.97
CA ASP A 149 0.61 2.12 -5.16
C ASP A 149 0.02 1.14 -6.17
N ARG A 150 -0.72 0.16 -5.66
CA ARG A 150 -1.49 -0.80 -6.46
C ARG A 150 -2.96 -0.60 -6.14
N GLY A 151 -3.81 -0.82 -7.13
CA GLY A 151 -5.25 -0.65 -6.97
C GLY A 151 -5.88 -1.55 -5.91
N ILE A 152 -6.96 -1.05 -5.34
CA ILE A 152 -7.91 -1.80 -4.54
C ILE A 152 -8.97 -2.39 -5.47
N VAL A 153 -9.46 -3.59 -5.13
CA VAL A 153 -10.52 -4.31 -5.81
C VAL A 153 -11.50 -4.85 -4.78
N VAL A 154 -12.79 -4.87 -5.12
CA VAL A 154 -13.84 -5.48 -4.32
C VAL A 154 -14.17 -6.85 -4.92
N LEU A 155 -14.03 -7.89 -4.11
CA LEU A 155 -14.25 -9.28 -4.47
C LEU A 155 -15.51 -9.81 -3.78
N ASN A 156 -16.22 -10.72 -4.44
CA ASN A 156 -17.28 -11.50 -3.83
C ASN A 156 -16.70 -12.84 -3.38
N VAL A 157 -16.59 -13.05 -2.06
CA VAL A 157 -15.92 -14.21 -1.47
C VAL A 157 -16.84 -14.98 -0.53
N THR A 158 -16.65 -16.29 -0.41
CA THR A 158 -17.40 -17.10 0.57
C THR A 158 -16.81 -16.94 1.97
N GLY A 159 -17.59 -17.22 3.01
CA GLY A 159 -17.08 -17.25 4.39
C GLY A 159 -15.92 -18.23 4.58
N GLN A 160 -15.92 -19.36 3.85
CA GLN A 160 -14.79 -20.28 3.80
C GLN A 160 -13.51 -19.59 3.27
N THR A 161 -13.62 -18.84 2.18
CA THR A 161 -12.51 -18.05 1.63
C THR A 161 -12.04 -16.97 2.63
N VAL A 162 -12.96 -16.34 3.35
CA VAL A 162 -12.61 -15.38 4.42
C VAL A 162 -11.77 -16.07 5.50
N LEU A 163 -12.18 -17.26 5.96
CA LEU A 163 -11.43 -18.01 6.96
C LEU A 163 -10.01 -18.36 6.48
N GLU A 164 -9.89 -18.91 5.27
CA GLU A 164 -8.61 -19.25 4.65
C GLU A 164 -7.68 -18.03 4.51
N MET A 165 -8.25 -16.89 4.11
CA MET A 165 -7.52 -15.63 4.00
C MET A 165 -6.99 -15.16 5.37
N LEU A 166 -7.80 -15.24 6.43
CA LEU A 166 -7.39 -14.87 7.79
C LEU A 166 -6.34 -15.84 8.36
N GLU A 167 -6.44 -17.13 8.03
CA GLU A 167 -5.40 -18.12 8.35
C GLU A 167 -4.06 -17.79 7.71
N ASN A 168 -4.06 -17.42 6.42
CA ASN A 168 -2.84 -17.00 5.73
C ASN A 168 -2.28 -15.72 6.34
N ALA A 169 -3.15 -14.76 6.70
CA ALA A 169 -2.78 -13.49 7.30
C ALA A 169 -2.01 -13.60 8.62
N VAL A 170 -2.15 -14.70 9.35
CA VAL A 170 -1.40 -14.95 10.60
C VAL A 170 -0.47 -16.16 10.51
N SER A 171 -0.26 -16.73 9.31
CA SER A 171 0.46 -17.99 9.12
C SER A 171 1.94 -17.94 9.53
N SER A 172 2.63 -16.83 9.26
CA SER A 172 4.05 -16.62 9.62
C SER A 172 4.23 -16.04 11.03
N TYR A 173 3.16 -15.71 11.77
CA TYR A 173 3.31 -15.15 13.11
C TYR A 173 4.11 -16.10 14.03
N PRO A 174 5.05 -15.62 14.87
CA PRO A 174 5.41 -14.22 15.15
C PRO A 174 6.56 -13.65 14.28
N GLU A 175 6.97 -14.34 13.21
CA GLU A 175 8.00 -13.86 12.29
C GLU A 175 7.57 -12.56 11.59
N LEU A 176 8.54 -11.71 11.26
CA LEU A 176 8.28 -10.46 10.56
C LEU A 176 8.09 -10.74 9.07
N ASP A 177 6.84 -10.95 8.69
CA ASP A 177 6.45 -11.23 7.31
C ASP A 177 5.41 -10.22 6.84
N GLY A 178 5.65 -9.65 5.65
CA GLY A 178 4.76 -8.67 5.03
C GLY A 178 3.37 -9.22 4.70
N ARG A 179 3.19 -10.55 4.71
CA ARG A 179 1.87 -11.18 4.54
C ARG A 179 0.89 -10.85 5.65
N PHE A 180 1.36 -10.39 6.82
CA PHE A 180 0.52 -10.13 7.98
C PHE A 180 -0.69 -9.26 7.60
N GLY A 181 -1.90 -9.68 7.97
CA GLY A 181 -3.13 -8.99 7.57
C GLY A 181 -3.43 -7.78 8.44
N LEU A 182 -3.73 -6.65 7.80
CA LEU A 182 -4.40 -5.50 8.39
C LEU A 182 -5.88 -5.58 7.98
N VAL A 183 -6.80 -5.39 8.95
CA VAL A 183 -8.22 -5.68 8.73
C VAL A 183 -9.16 -4.57 9.19
N ALA A 184 -10.29 -4.45 8.50
CA ALA A 184 -11.47 -3.69 8.94
C ALA A 184 -12.76 -4.46 8.59
N GLY A 185 -13.85 -4.16 9.29
CA GLY A 185 -15.13 -4.87 9.12
C GLY A 185 -15.14 -6.32 9.63
N VAL A 186 -13.98 -6.87 10.01
CA VAL A 186 -13.83 -8.21 10.59
C VAL A 186 -13.01 -8.15 11.88
N ARG A 187 -13.38 -9.00 12.84
CA ARG A 187 -12.64 -9.26 14.08
C ARG A 187 -12.45 -10.76 14.24
N PHE A 188 -11.27 -11.18 14.65
CA PHE A 188 -10.97 -12.58 14.91
C PHE A 188 -9.92 -12.76 15.98
N SER A 189 -9.86 -13.97 16.51
CA SER A 189 -8.80 -14.42 17.40
C SER A 189 -8.08 -15.61 16.78
N PHE A 190 -6.79 -15.77 17.07
CA PHE A 190 -5.99 -16.88 16.54
C PHE A 190 -5.07 -17.46 17.62
N ASN A 191 -4.76 -18.75 17.54
CA ASN A 191 -3.81 -19.43 18.42
C ASN A 191 -2.41 -19.40 17.79
N PRO A 192 -1.44 -18.65 18.34
CA PRO A 192 -0.08 -18.58 17.81
C PRO A 192 0.69 -19.91 17.84
N ARG A 193 0.34 -20.80 18.77
CA ARG A 193 0.99 -22.11 18.97
C ARG A 193 0.47 -23.17 18.03
N ALA A 194 -0.68 -22.95 17.41
CA ALA A 194 -1.25 -23.87 16.44
C ALA A 194 -0.45 -23.85 15.12
N ARG A 195 -0.48 -24.97 14.39
CA ARG A 195 0.14 -25.09 13.08
C ARG A 195 -0.50 -24.09 12.10
N ALA A 196 0.29 -23.49 11.21
CA ALA A 196 -0.20 -22.63 10.15
C ALA A 196 -1.35 -23.31 9.36
N GLY A 197 -2.41 -22.54 9.08
CA GLY A 197 -3.65 -23.04 8.48
C GLY A 197 -4.67 -23.63 9.47
N HIS A 198 -4.34 -23.67 10.76
CA HIS A 198 -5.24 -24.11 11.84
C HIS A 198 -5.17 -23.17 13.05
N ARG A 199 -4.82 -21.90 12.84
CA ARG A 199 -4.66 -20.90 13.89
C ARG A 199 -5.96 -20.18 14.22
N VAL A 200 -6.85 -20.01 13.25
CA VAL A 200 -8.09 -19.24 13.33
C VAL A 200 -9.27 -20.20 13.39
N SER A 201 -10.03 -20.16 14.47
CA SER A 201 -11.29 -20.90 14.56
C SER A 201 -12.43 -20.08 13.93
N PRO A 202 -13.26 -20.66 13.03
CA PRO A 202 -14.39 -19.94 12.43
C PRO A 202 -15.36 -19.34 13.47
N ASP A 203 -15.55 -19.99 14.62
CA ASP A 203 -16.42 -19.51 15.70
C ASP A 203 -15.92 -18.23 16.37
N GLN A 204 -14.63 -17.93 16.22
CA GLN A 204 -13.97 -16.72 16.72
C GLN A 204 -13.96 -15.59 15.69
N VAL A 205 -14.41 -15.83 14.45
CA VAL A 205 -14.46 -14.81 13.41
C VAL A 205 -15.83 -14.13 13.42
N ARG A 206 -15.82 -12.80 13.43
CA ARG A 206 -17.00 -11.94 13.32
C ARG A 206 -16.84 -10.95 12.18
N VAL A 207 -17.81 -10.91 11.28
CA VAL A 207 -17.92 -9.88 10.23
C VAL A 207 -19.05 -8.93 10.61
N GLY A 208 -18.72 -7.65 10.78
CA GLY A 208 -19.58 -6.68 11.45
C GLY A 208 -19.96 -7.16 12.86
N ALA A 209 -21.25 -7.26 13.13
CA ALA A 209 -21.77 -7.77 14.40
C ALA A 209 -22.00 -9.30 14.42
N ALA A 210 -22.06 -9.93 13.26
CA ALA A 210 -22.45 -11.33 13.09
C ALA A 210 -21.24 -12.27 13.13
N ARG A 211 -21.47 -13.55 13.49
CA ARG A 211 -20.47 -14.61 13.33
C ARG A 211 -20.27 -14.91 11.84
N LEU A 212 -19.08 -15.40 11.49
CA LEU A 212 -18.80 -15.86 10.15
C LEU A 212 -19.68 -17.06 9.78
N GLU A 213 -20.31 -17.00 8.61
CA GLU A 213 -21.08 -18.10 8.03
C GLU A 213 -20.33 -18.62 6.79
N LEU A 214 -19.84 -19.87 6.84
CA LEU A 214 -18.91 -20.39 5.83
C LEU A 214 -19.45 -20.39 4.39
N HIS A 215 -20.76 -20.61 4.23
CA HIS A 215 -21.41 -20.68 2.92
C HIS A 215 -22.00 -19.35 2.45
N ARG A 216 -21.96 -18.31 3.29
CA ARG A 216 -22.45 -16.98 2.93
C ARG A 216 -21.41 -16.23 2.10
N TYR A 217 -21.87 -15.41 1.17
CA TYR A 217 -21.03 -14.48 0.41
C TYR A 217 -20.84 -13.15 1.14
N TYR A 218 -19.65 -12.59 1.00
CA TYR A 218 -19.22 -11.32 1.59
C TYR A 218 -18.48 -10.48 0.54
N LYS A 219 -18.65 -9.15 0.61
CA LYS A 219 -17.85 -8.20 -0.15
C LYS A 219 -16.52 -7.96 0.57
N LEU A 220 -15.42 -8.38 -0.04
CA LEU A 220 -14.06 -8.17 0.45
C LEU A 220 -13.36 -7.09 -0.38
N ALA A 221 -13.00 -5.98 0.24
CA ALA A 221 -12.08 -5.02 -0.38
C ALA A 221 -10.62 -5.39 -0.06
N THR A 222 -9.80 -5.55 -1.10
CA THR A 222 -8.39 -5.94 -0.97
C THR A 222 -7.53 -5.37 -2.10
N ARG A 223 -6.22 -5.58 -2.08
CA ARG A 223 -5.32 -5.12 -3.14
C ARG A 223 -5.38 -6.07 -4.34
N VAL A 224 -5.28 -5.53 -5.55
CA VAL A 224 -5.09 -6.32 -6.78
C VAL A 224 -3.85 -7.24 -6.67
N TYR A 225 -2.85 -6.84 -5.88
CA TYR A 225 -1.69 -7.68 -5.55
C TYR A 225 -2.09 -9.00 -4.86
N LEU A 226 -2.98 -8.94 -3.85
CA LEU A 226 -3.45 -10.13 -3.14
C LEU A 226 -4.43 -10.93 -3.98
N HIS A 227 -5.28 -10.25 -4.76
CA HIS A 227 -6.16 -10.90 -5.73
C HIS A 227 -5.38 -11.73 -6.76
N ARG A 228 -4.15 -11.34 -7.16
CA ARG A 228 -3.29 -12.17 -8.04
C ARG A 228 -2.68 -13.40 -7.35
N GLY A 229 -2.92 -13.57 -6.05
CA GLY A 229 -2.39 -14.66 -5.24
C GLY A 229 -0.95 -14.46 -4.78
N HIS A 230 -0.48 -13.22 -4.71
CA HIS A 230 0.81 -12.90 -4.08
C HIS A 230 0.72 -13.00 -2.54
N ASP A 231 1.87 -13.09 -1.86
CA ASP A 231 1.97 -13.34 -0.41
C ASP A 231 1.16 -14.56 0.07
N ASP A 232 1.09 -15.59 -0.76
CA ASP A 232 0.35 -16.85 -0.54
C ASP A 232 -1.17 -16.69 -0.35
N TYR A 233 -1.75 -15.54 -0.73
CA TYR A 233 -3.20 -15.33 -0.76
C TYR A 233 -3.87 -16.00 -1.99
N THR A 234 -3.47 -17.23 -2.31
CA THR A 234 -3.90 -17.95 -3.52
C THR A 234 -5.39 -18.23 -3.55
N MET A 235 -6.04 -18.33 -2.39
CA MET A 235 -7.50 -18.50 -2.26
C MET A 235 -8.29 -17.35 -2.88
N LEU A 236 -7.66 -16.18 -3.10
CA LEU A 236 -8.32 -15.03 -3.70
C LEU A 236 -8.31 -15.06 -5.24
N ARG A 237 -7.43 -15.85 -5.90
CA ARG A 237 -7.17 -15.74 -7.35
C ARG A 237 -8.39 -15.89 -8.25
N GLU A 238 -9.31 -16.76 -7.87
CA GLU A 238 -10.52 -17.08 -8.64
C GLU A 238 -11.76 -16.39 -8.07
N ALA A 239 -11.59 -15.50 -7.08
CA ALA A 239 -12.71 -14.79 -6.48
C ALA A 239 -13.28 -13.78 -7.49
N PRO A 240 -14.57 -13.83 -7.82
CA PRO A 240 -15.16 -12.92 -8.78
C PRO A 240 -15.09 -11.47 -8.28
N ILE A 241 -14.67 -10.57 -9.16
CA ILE A 241 -14.72 -9.12 -8.92
C ILE A 241 -16.20 -8.69 -8.91
N PHE A 242 -16.59 -7.87 -7.95
CA PHE A 242 -17.96 -7.34 -7.88
C PHE A 242 -18.21 -6.40 -9.08
N GLU A 243 -19.20 -6.72 -9.92
CA GLU A 243 -19.37 -6.10 -11.26
C GLU A 243 -19.57 -4.57 -11.22
N GLU A 244 -20.23 -4.03 -10.19
CA GLU A 244 -20.44 -2.59 -10.01
C GLU A 244 -19.11 -1.81 -9.84
N ASP A 245 -18.05 -2.47 -9.35
CA ASP A 245 -16.75 -1.86 -9.05
C ASP A 245 -15.66 -2.21 -10.08
N ALA A 246 -15.97 -3.06 -11.07
CA ALA A 246 -15.00 -3.55 -12.06
C ALA A 246 -14.41 -2.42 -12.95
N GLY A 247 -15.04 -1.24 -12.97
CA GLY A 247 -14.60 -0.06 -13.73
C GLY A 247 -13.69 0.91 -12.98
N PHE A 248 -13.56 0.80 -11.64
CA PHE A 248 -12.85 1.79 -10.82
C PHE A 248 -11.73 1.14 -10.00
N CYS A 249 -10.51 1.15 -10.56
CA CYS A 249 -9.32 0.71 -9.85
C CYS A 249 -8.70 1.89 -9.11
N PHE A 250 -9.26 2.28 -7.96
CA PHE A 250 -8.67 3.32 -7.12
C PHE A 250 -7.42 2.79 -6.44
N THR A 251 -6.36 3.58 -6.45
CA THR A 251 -5.17 3.26 -5.69
C THR A 251 -5.35 3.62 -4.22
N LEU A 252 -4.56 3.03 -3.32
CA LEU A 252 -4.71 3.29 -1.89
C LEU A 252 -4.36 4.75 -1.56
N GLN A 253 -3.36 5.33 -2.24
CA GLN A 253 -3.05 6.74 -2.08
C GLN A 253 -4.23 7.63 -2.50
N MET A 254 -4.88 7.35 -3.63
CA MET A 254 -6.03 8.13 -4.11
C MET A 254 -7.20 8.07 -3.11
N ILE A 255 -7.48 6.90 -2.56
CA ILE A 255 -8.54 6.74 -1.55
C ILE A 255 -8.22 7.59 -0.31
N VAL A 256 -6.99 7.50 0.21
CA VAL A 256 -6.56 8.26 1.40
C VAL A 256 -6.55 9.77 1.15
N GLN A 257 -6.07 10.21 -0.02
CA GLN A 257 -6.09 11.62 -0.40
C GLN A 257 -7.51 12.16 -0.54
N SER A 258 -8.38 11.42 -1.25
CA SER A 258 -9.79 11.78 -1.40
C SER A 258 -10.50 11.85 -0.05
N TYR A 259 -10.20 10.91 0.85
CA TYR A 259 -10.68 10.93 2.23
C TYR A 259 -10.27 12.20 2.97
N PHE A 260 -8.97 12.57 2.95
CA PHE A 260 -8.51 13.81 3.58
C PHE A 260 -9.09 15.06 2.95
N GLU A 261 -9.15 15.15 1.62
CA GLU A 261 -9.73 16.30 0.93
C GLU A 261 -11.23 16.48 1.25
N THR A 262 -11.96 15.37 1.31
CA THR A 262 -13.40 15.37 1.64
C THR A 262 -13.58 15.89 3.07
N LEU A 263 -12.80 15.36 4.00
CA LEU A 263 -12.79 15.78 5.39
C LEU A 263 -12.48 17.28 5.56
N GLN A 264 -11.49 17.82 4.83
CA GLN A 264 -11.16 19.24 4.88
C GLN A 264 -12.25 20.15 4.27
N LYS A 265 -12.98 19.67 3.26
CA LYS A 265 -14.04 20.43 2.57
C LYS A 265 -15.37 20.43 3.34
N ILE A 266 -15.61 19.45 4.20
CA ILE A 266 -16.81 19.42 5.04
C ILE A 266 -16.68 20.47 6.14
N SER A 267 -17.63 21.42 6.19
CA SER A 267 -17.59 22.47 7.20
C SER A 267 -17.65 21.89 8.62
N ASN A 268 -16.96 22.54 9.56
CA ASN A 268 -17.01 22.20 10.99
C ASN A 268 -18.45 22.17 11.55
N HIS A 269 -19.37 22.95 10.98
CA HIS A 269 -20.79 22.92 11.36
C HIS A 269 -21.47 21.61 10.97
N TRP A 270 -21.20 21.09 9.77
CA TRP A 270 -21.71 19.81 9.31
C TRP A 270 -21.09 18.64 10.08
N LEU A 271 -19.79 18.71 10.42
CA LEU A 271 -19.15 17.74 11.32
C LEU A 271 -19.81 17.70 12.70
N LYS A 272 -20.16 18.87 13.26
CA LYS A 272 -20.87 18.97 14.54
C LYS A 272 -22.32 18.49 14.43
N PHE A 273 -23.02 18.83 13.34
CA PHE A 273 -24.43 18.50 13.11
C PHE A 273 -24.67 16.99 12.93
N PHE A 274 -23.81 16.29 12.17
CA PHE A 274 -23.90 14.84 12.01
C PHE A 274 -23.34 14.04 13.21
N HIS A 275 -23.02 14.70 14.33
CA HIS A 275 -22.29 14.08 15.43
C HIS A 275 -21.01 13.35 14.96
N LEU A 276 -20.33 13.88 13.92
CA LEU A 276 -18.98 13.46 13.53
C LEU A 276 -17.92 13.95 14.55
N LYS A 277 -18.31 14.25 15.79
CA LYS A 277 -17.48 13.95 16.96
C LYS A 277 -17.47 12.43 17.12
N THR A 278 -16.71 11.77 16.23
CA THR A 278 -16.57 10.32 16.10
C THR A 278 -17.92 9.57 16.17
N PRO A 279 -18.53 9.21 15.03
CA PRO A 279 -19.49 8.11 15.00
C PRO A 279 -18.85 6.92 15.73
N LEU A 280 -19.66 6.03 16.31
CA LEU A 280 -19.24 4.74 16.88
C LEU A 280 -18.39 3.85 15.93
N LEU A 281 -18.10 4.33 14.71
CA LEU A 281 -17.35 3.68 13.64
C LEU A 281 -16.13 4.48 13.13
N GLN A 282 -15.89 5.75 13.51
CA GLN A 282 -14.67 6.48 13.13
C GLN A 282 -13.92 6.98 14.37
N HIS A 283 -13.30 6.07 15.12
CA HIS A 283 -12.56 6.40 16.35
C HIS A 283 -11.24 7.17 16.13
N HIS A 284 -10.89 7.48 14.87
CA HIS A 284 -9.58 7.99 14.49
C HIS A 284 -9.47 9.51 14.25
N LEU A 285 -10.56 10.27 14.31
CA LEU A 285 -10.52 11.71 13.97
C LEU A 285 -10.96 12.60 15.13
N CYS A 286 -10.33 13.77 15.26
CA CYS A 286 -10.73 14.84 16.18
C CYS A 286 -10.55 16.22 15.49
N PRO A 287 -11.48 17.19 15.66
CA PRO A 287 -11.33 18.52 15.07
C PRO A 287 -10.34 19.40 15.87
N PHE A 288 -9.49 20.18 15.19
CA PHE A 288 -8.66 21.21 15.83
C PHE A 288 -9.29 22.59 15.66
N GLU A 289 -9.60 23.27 16.77
CA GLU A 289 -10.37 24.52 16.74
C GLU A 289 -9.55 25.71 16.20
N GLU A 290 -8.21 25.67 16.27
CA GLU A 290 -7.36 26.83 15.94
C GLU A 290 -6.89 26.89 14.47
N THR A 291 -6.83 25.77 13.75
CA THR A 291 -6.27 25.73 12.36
C THR A 291 -7.27 25.35 11.28
N GLY A 292 -8.48 24.89 11.66
CA GLY A 292 -9.46 24.36 10.71
C GLY A 292 -9.06 23.03 10.06
N LEU A 293 -7.90 22.47 10.40
CA LEU A 293 -7.44 21.16 9.93
C LEU A 293 -7.90 20.05 10.88
N ILE A 294 -8.16 18.87 10.33
CA ILE A 294 -8.58 17.70 11.09
C ILE A 294 -7.35 17.02 11.72
N MET A 295 -7.51 16.52 12.93
CA MET A 295 -6.51 15.70 13.61
C MET A 295 -6.79 14.22 13.39
N LEU A 296 -5.73 13.48 13.13
CA LEU A 296 -5.72 12.02 13.08
C LEU A 296 -5.13 11.46 14.38
N SER A 297 -5.86 10.54 15.02
CA SER A 297 -5.48 9.75 16.21
C SER A 297 -5.73 8.27 15.88
N PRO A 298 -4.79 7.58 15.21
CA PRO A 298 -4.97 6.18 14.86
C PRO A 298 -5.04 5.31 16.12
N LYS A 299 -6.09 4.50 16.25
CA LYS A 299 -6.37 3.66 17.42
C LYS A 299 -6.52 2.20 17.03
N THR A 300 -6.25 1.30 17.96
CA THR A 300 -6.49 -0.14 17.77
C THR A 300 -7.87 -0.52 18.31
N ASP A 301 -8.59 -1.38 17.59
CA ASP A 301 -9.93 -1.85 17.98
C ASP A 301 -9.93 -3.30 18.46
N LYS A 302 -8.75 -3.91 18.64
CA LYS A 302 -8.57 -5.31 19.03
C LYS A 302 -9.32 -6.25 18.08
N ARG A 303 -9.14 -6.01 16.78
CA ARG A 303 -9.68 -6.81 15.67
C ARG A 303 -8.88 -8.09 15.44
N ILE A 304 -7.59 -8.09 15.78
CA ILE A 304 -6.71 -9.26 15.64
C ILE A 304 -6.15 -9.62 17.01
N ASN A 305 -6.59 -10.73 17.59
CA ASN A 305 -6.22 -11.10 18.95
C ASN A 305 -5.48 -12.45 18.98
N PRO A 306 -4.19 -12.49 19.38
CA PRO A 306 -3.56 -13.75 19.73
C PRO A 306 -4.18 -14.28 21.03
N CYS A 307 -4.80 -15.46 20.96
CA CYS A 307 -5.21 -16.20 22.15
C CYS A 307 -3.98 -16.86 22.77
N ASP A 308 -3.34 -16.17 23.69
CA ASP A 308 -2.49 -16.84 24.67
C ASP A 308 -3.43 -17.56 25.65
N GLU A 309 -3.26 -18.87 25.82
CA GLU A 309 -4.01 -19.69 26.78
C GLU A 309 -3.71 -19.23 28.22
N GLU A 310 -4.28 -18.11 28.66
CA GLU A 310 -4.48 -17.71 30.05
C GLU A 310 -5.81 -16.94 30.19
N ARG A 311 -6.88 -17.43 29.57
CA ARG A 311 -8.24 -17.23 30.10
C ARG A 311 -8.71 -18.54 30.69
N THR A 312 -8.19 -18.85 31.86
CA THR A 312 -8.83 -19.76 32.80
C THR A 312 -10.26 -19.27 33.01
N SER A 313 -11.19 -20.17 32.67
CA SER A 313 -12.56 -20.24 33.13
C SER A 313 -12.81 -19.57 34.49
N THR A 314 -13.14 -18.28 34.49
CA THR A 314 -13.86 -17.61 35.57
C THR A 314 -14.33 -16.27 35.05
N GLU A 315 -15.52 -16.25 34.46
CA GLU A 315 -16.57 -15.26 34.72
C GLU A 315 -17.81 -15.75 33.97
N LEU A 316 -18.74 -16.28 34.77
CA LEU A 316 -20.08 -16.72 34.43
C LEU A 316 -20.95 -15.54 33.98
#